data_AF-A0A7X6VNJ7-F1
#
_entry.id   AF-A0A7X6VNJ7-F1
#
_cell.length_a   1.000
_cell.length_b   1.000
_cell.length_c   1.000
_cell.angle_alpha   90.00
_cell.angle_beta   90.00
_cell.angle_gamma   90.00
#
_symmetry.space_group_name_H-M   'P 1'
#
loop_
_entity.id
_entity.type
_entity.pdbx_description
1 polymer ?
#
loop_
_entity_poly.entity_id
_entity_poly.type
_entity_poly.pdbx_seq_one_letter_code
_entity_poly.pdbx_strand_id
1 'polypeptide(L)'
;MAKKTDLMKFYDKFVEHFSSLEKNNEFSKHFYSYFLSGENQVYQKFIKETKNFDEEWIKTVESYVPSLNKIVLDPMSNLKTIDEVVLVEKAKKTSSLSVRHLSANTHLIKDVSSSGEVIPKKIMTSYSDINFQTYENRFIMSLIDRLFIFVKSRYDIIKDNVVSYEKRRFHLKGDFPVNETKVDLELNFTLTDELENTKINDYNRKLLERIEYLNKVVISLKTSQFMEMMKGQPKVHPPILKTNVIAKNVEYQNCYMLWLFIDRYNTLAYTIEVEEKNLTFTDQYYKAIRRQVLVTYLSIVANQEKNRSIYQQITPRRSSRKSIKVRRTHPDDLLITPEDKEIADLSLNQYYLEANKRIFKQSIDYYSTTSKTYETTVKRALRDTLQISNALYESFFELEPEQDVFKMLIKGFDLNEELTEAKRKSLVAKMIREVKQVDFNETLAQERRFLDDIVEYTKLLEKEYELKEELAKEDYRRLSELAKTRELALAEKEVINLKLAESKRLKDEVDQHRRDTLVQLREIEKELKEKLDRNLAEYKKLLKEEEKAAVKAYMQKYRPKRRVT
;
A
#
# COMPACT_ATOMS: atom_id res chain seq x y z
N MET A 1 1.04 -43.26 26.13
CA MET A 1 -0.42 -43.03 26.32
C MET A 1 -0.89 -43.94 27.44
N ALA A 2 -1.60 -43.42 28.45
CA ALA A 2 -2.32 -44.27 29.39
C ALA A 2 -3.26 -45.20 28.60
N LYS A 3 -3.32 -46.49 28.92
CA LYS A 3 -4.13 -47.43 28.12
C LYS A 3 -5.60 -47.02 28.23
N LYS A 4 -6.42 -47.23 27.18
CA LYS A 4 -7.89 -46.98 27.23
C LYS A 4 -8.53 -47.63 28.48
N THR A 5 -7.95 -48.75 28.94
CA THR A 5 -8.31 -49.46 30.17
C THR A 5 -8.08 -48.66 31.45
N ASP A 6 -7.04 -47.83 31.53
CA ASP A 6 -6.73 -47.01 32.70
C ASP A 6 -7.70 -45.82 32.81
N LEU A 7 -8.13 -45.27 31.66
CA LEU A 7 -9.16 -44.23 31.60
C LEU A 7 -10.50 -44.74 32.16
N MET A 8 -10.93 -45.94 31.73
CA MET A 8 -12.18 -46.54 32.21
C MET A 8 -12.13 -46.77 33.73
N LYS A 9 -11.04 -47.37 34.23
CA LYS A 9 -10.84 -47.60 35.67
C LYS A 9 -10.86 -46.30 36.48
N PHE A 10 -10.26 -45.23 35.96
CA PHE A 10 -10.29 -43.93 36.63
C PHE A 10 -11.70 -43.32 36.62
N TYR A 11 -12.40 -43.38 35.49
CA TYR A 11 -13.77 -42.90 35.37
C TYR A 11 -14.71 -43.63 36.32
N ASP A 12 -14.61 -44.96 36.43
CA ASP A 12 -15.44 -45.76 37.34
C ASP A 12 -15.19 -45.37 38.80
N LYS A 13 -13.92 -45.24 39.20
CA LYS A 13 -13.55 -44.76 40.55
C LYS A 13 -14.07 -43.36 40.81
N PHE A 14 -13.95 -42.45 39.84
CA PHE A 14 -14.48 -41.09 39.94
C PHE A 14 -16.00 -41.10 40.15
N VAL A 15 -16.71 -41.92 39.36
CA VAL A 15 -18.17 -42.05 39.47
C VAL A 15 -18.57 -42.59 40.84
N GLU A 16 -17.87 -43.59 41.36
CA GLU A 16 -18.14 -44.19 42.67
C GLU A 16 -17.96 -43.18 43.82
N HIS A 17 -16.81 -42.50 43.86
CA HIS A 17 -16.50 -41.51 44.90
C HIS A 17 -17.44 -40.30 44.84
N PHE A 18 -17.79 -39.84 43.64
CA PHE A 18 -18.71 -38.71 43.53
C PHE A 18 -20.14 -39.10 43.90
N SER A 19 -20.57 -40.33 43.57
CA SER A 19 -21.91 -40.80 43.91
C SER A 19 -22.12 -40.91 45.43
N SER A 20 -21.08 -41.24 46.21
CA SER A 20 -21.18 -41.24 47.68
C SER A 20 -21.33 -39.82 48.24
N LEU A 21 -20.63 -38.84 47.66
CA LEU A 21 -20.78 -37.42 48.03
C LEU A 21 -22.17 -36.85 47.66
N GLU A 22 -22.71 -37.22 46.50
CA GLU A 22 -24.04 -36.80 46.04
C GLU A 22 -25.16 -37.27 46.98
N LYS A 23 -25.13 -38.53 47.41
CA LYS A 23 -26.21 -39.12 48.22
C LYS A 23 -26.34 -38.44 49.59
N ASN A 24 -25.23 -37.96 50.12
CA ASN A 24 -25.15 -37.39 51.47
C ASN A 24 -25.41 -35.87 51.51
N ASN A 25 -25.66 -35.20 50.38
CA ASN A 25 -25.78 -33.74 50.30
C ASN A 25 -27.14 -33.28 49.76
N GLU A 26 -27.87 -32.48 50.55
CA GLU A 26 -29.17 -31.90 50.15
C GLU A 26 -29.04 -30.88 49.01
N PHE A 27 -27.95 -30.10 48.98
CA PHE A 27 -27.71 -29.12 47.93
C PHE A 27 -27.69 -29.78 46.54
N SER A 28 -27.04 -30.92 46.40
CA SER A 28 -26.96 -31.66 45.12
C SER A 28 -28.35 -32.08 44.63
N LYS A 29 -29.25 -32.46 45.53
CA LYS A 29 -30.63 -32.83 45.17
C LYS A 29 -31.42 -31.62 44.68
N HIS A 30 -31.35 -30.50 45.40
CA HIS A 30 -31.99 -29.25 44.98
C HIS A 30 -31.44 -28.74 43.65
N PHE A 31 -30.12 -28.76 43.47
CA PHE A 31 -29.48 -28.35 42.23
C PHE A 31 -29.97 -29.18 41.03
N TYR A 32 -30.11 -30.49 41.16
CA TYR A 32 -30.64 -31.31 40.08
C TYR A 32 -32.11 -31.02 39.77
N SER A 33 -32.94 -30.69 40.77
CA SER A 33 -34.31 -30.25 40.53
C SER A 33 -34.36 -28.94 39.75
N TYR A 34 -33.50 -27.98 40.10
CA TYR A 34 -33.35 -26.71 39.42
C TYR A 34 -32.89 -26.88 37.97
N PHE A 35 -31.81 -27.64 37.76
CA PHE A 35 -31.33 -27.97 36.43
C PHE A 35 -32.45 -28.59 35.60
N LEU A 36 -33.12 -29.64 36.08
CA LEU A 36 -34.20 -30.32 35.35
C LEU A 36 -35.43 -29.43 35.09
N SER A 37 -35.68 -28.40 35.90
CA SER A 37 -36.80 -27.47 35.71
C SER A 37 -36.56 -26.43 34.61
N GLY A 38 -35.31 -26.21 34.20
CA GLY A 38 -34.94 -25.25 33.16
C GLY A 38 -34.96 -25.81 31.74
N GLU A 39 -34.67 -24.95 30.77
CA GLU A 39 -34.59 -25.30 29.36
C GLU A 39 -33.19 -25.84 29.05
N ASN A 40 -33.04 -27.17 29.06
CA ASN A 40 -31.77 -27.82 28.73
C ASN A 40 -31.83 -28.55 27.38
N GLN A 41 -30.82 -28.33 26.56
CA GLN A 41 -30.65 -28.98 25.28
C GLN A 41 -29.30 -29.70 25.28
N VAL A 42 -29.30 -30.99 24.97
CA VAL A 42 -28.08 -31.78 24.84
C VAL A 42 -28.11 -32.60 23.57
N TYR A 43 -27.00 -32.59 22.85
CA TYR A 43 -26.81 -33.49 21.72
C TYR A 43 -25.37 -33.96 21.64
N GLN A 44 -25.20 -35.15 21.10
CA GLN A 44 -23.90 -35.68 20.78
C GLN A 44 -23.92 -36.24 19.37
N LYS A 45 -22.92 -35.85 18.59
CA LYS A 45 -22.77 -36.22 17.19
C LYS A 45 -21.42 -36.89 16.99
N PHE A 46 -21.44 -37.99 16.25
CA PHE A 46 -20.26 -38.58 15.65
C PHE A 46 -20.30 -38.26 14.16
N ILE A 47 -19.29 -37.57 13.67
CA ILE A 47 -19.17 -37.14 12.28
C ILE A 47 -17.90 -37.78 11.74
N LYS A 48 -18.01 -38.56 10.68
CA LYS A 48 -16.88 -39.15 9.97
C LYS A 48 -16.78 -38.47 8.62
N GLU A 49 -15.69 -37.75 8.39
CA GLU A 49 -15.39 -37.04 7.15
C GLU A 49 -14.35 -37.83 6.38
N THR A 50 -14.78 -38.51 5.32
CA THR A 50 -13.90 -39.26 4.41
C THR A 50 -13.65 -38.41 3.17
N LYS A 51 -12.38 -38.16 2.85
CA LYS A 51 -11.99 -37.39 1.67
C LYS A 51 -11.49 -38.33 0.59
N ASN A 52 -12.19 -38.32 -0.55
CA ASN A 52 -11.88 -39.12 -1.73
C ASN A 52 -11.31 -38.20 -2.81
N PHE A 53 -10.08 -38.46 -3.23
CA PHE A 53 -9.38 -37.69 -4.25
C PHE A 53 -9.58 -38.31 -5.62
N ASP A 54 -9.80 -37.47 -6.64
CA ASP A 54 -9.86 -37.95 -8.01
C ASP A 54 -8.45 -38.23 -8.55
N GLU A 55 -8.25 -39.43 -9.10
CA GLU A 55 -6.98 -39.87 -9.67
C GLU A 55 -6.89 -39.73 -11.18
N GLU A 56 -8.01 -39.48 -11.87
CA GLU A 56 -8.08 -39.49 -13.33
C GLU A 56 -7.11 -38.48 -13.94
N TRP A 57 -7.06 -37.28 -13.36
CA TRP A 57 -6.14 -36.24 -13.80
C TRP A 57 -4.67 -36.60 -13.55
N ILE A 58 -4.37 -37.30 -12.46
CA ILE A 58 -3.01 -37.71 -12.13
C ILE A 58 -2.51 -38.69 -13.19
N LYS A 59 -3.31 -39.73 -13.46
CA LYS A 59 -3.01 -40.74 -14.48
C LYS A 59 -2.86 -40.12 -15.87
N THR A 60 -3.78 -39.23 -16.23
CA THR A 60 -3.78 -38.57 -17.54
C THR A 60 -2.55 -37.68 -17.72
N VAL A 61 -2.24 -36.83 -16.74
CA VAL A 61 -1.07 -35.94 -16.82
C VAL A 61 0.22 -36.77 -16.87
N GLU A 62 0.38 -37.78 -16.01
CA GLU A 62 1.56 -38.65 -16.03
C GLU A 62 1.77 -39.35 -17.37
N SER A 63 0.70 -39.71 -18.08
CA SER A 63 0.81 -40.33 -19.40
C SER A 63 1.34 -39.39 -20.48
N TYR A 64 1.05 -38.08 -20.38
CA TYR A 64 1.39 -37.09 -21.41
C TYR A 64 2.67 -36.28 -21.12
N VAL A 65 3.08 -36.17 -19.85
CA VAL A 65 4.33 -35.48 -19.45
C VAL A 65 5.59 -35.99 -20.15
N PRO A 66 5.78 -37.30 -20.43
CA PRO A 66 6.94 -37.78 -21.18
C PRO A 66 7.06 -37.19 -22.58
N SER A 67 5.94 -37.05 -23.31
CA SER A 67 5.93 -36.41 -24.63
C SER A 67 6.29 -34.93 -24.55
N LEU A 68 5.80 -34.24 -23.51
CA LEU A 68 6.14 -32.85 -23.26
C LEU A 68 7.64 -32.66 -22.96
N ASN A 69 8.22 -33.53 -22.13
CA ASN A 69 9.65 -33.54 -21.84
C ASN A 69 10.50 -33.73 -23.09
N LYS A 70 10.13 -34.64 -23.99
CA LYS A 70 10.86 -34.86 -25.26
C LYS A 70 10.93 -33.59 -26.10
N ILE A 71 9.82 -32.88 -26.25
CA ILE A 71 9.77 -31.63 -27.04
C ILE A 71 10.59 -30.52 -26.39
N VAL A 72 10.57 -30.44 -25.05
CA VAL A 72 11.36 -29.43 -24.31
C VAL A 72 12.87 -29.67 -24.46
N LEU A 73 13.30 -30.93 -24.56
CA LEU A 73 14.71 -31.28 -24.77
C LEU A 73 15.18 -31.03 -26.21
N ASP A 74 14.31 -31.26 -27.20
CA ASP A 74 14.61 -31.03 -28.62
C ASP A 74 13.52 -30.15 -29.27
N PRO A 75 13.56 -28.83 -29.02
CA PRO A 75 12.54 -27.92 -29.53
C PRO A 75 12.69 -27.69 -31.03
N MET A 76 11.55 -27.53 -31.71
CA MET A 76 11.53 -27.31 -33.15
C MET A 76 12.25 -26.01 -33.51
N SER A 77 13.03 -26.03 -34.58
CA SER A 77 13.76 -24.85 -35.06
C SER A 77 13.52 -24.60 -36.55
N ASN A 78 13.46 -23.32 -36.91
CA ASN A 78 13.38 -22.87 -38.29
C ASN A 78 14.61 -22.02 -38.63
N LEU A 79 15.18 -22.19 -39.82
CA LEU A 79 16.25 -21.32 -40.30
C LEU A 79 15.65 -19.98 -40.74
N LYS A 80 16.11 -18.89 -40.12
CA LYS A 80 15.75 -17.52 -40.50
C LYS A 80 16.98 -16.82 -41.08
N THR A 81 16.85 -16.24 -42.27
CA THR A 81 17.89 -15.40 -42.84
C THR A 81 17.77 -13.99 -42.26
N ILE A 82 18.84 -13.48 -41.67
CA ILE A 82 18.94 -12.13 -41.12
C ILE A 82 19.87 -11.33 -42.02
N ASP A 83 19.39 -10.17 -42.48
CA ASP A 83 20.16 -9.24 -43.29
C ASP A 83 20.68 -8.10 -42.40
N GLU A 84 21.99 -7.84 -42.43
CA GLU A 84 22.64 -6.79 -41.65
C GLU A 84 23.61 -5.98 -42.52
N VAL A 85 23.66 -4.65 -42.31
CA VAL A 85 24.61 -3.76 -43.00
C VAL A 85 25.88 -3.60 -42.16
N VAL A 86 26.96 -4.26 -42.59
CA VAL A 86 28.26 -4.29 -41.90
C VAL A 86 29.31 -3.51 -42.70
N LEU A 87 30.43 -3.16 -42.05
CA LEU A 87 31.60 -2.67 -42.80
C LEU A 87 32.04 -3.74 -43.80
N VAL A 88 32.46 -3.31 -45.00
CA VAL A 88 32.80 -4.25 -46.08
C VAL A 88 33.83 -5.30 -45.64
N GLU A 89 34.79 -4.91 -44.79
CA GLU A 89 35.83 -5.76 -44.23
C GLU A 89 35.29 -6.89 -43.32
N LYS A 90 34.10 -6.69 -42.74
CA LYS A 90 33.44 -7.67 -41.84
C LYS A 90 32.43 -8.56 -42.58
N ALA A 91 32.12 -8.26 -43.83
CA ALA A 91 31.15 -9.04 -44.61
C ALA A 91 31.77 -10.37 -45.03
N LYS A 92 31.15 -11.49 -44.59
CA LYS A 92 31.64 -12.84 -44.94
C LYS A 92 31.18 -13.31 -46.31
N LYS A 93 29.97 -12.94 -46.74
CA LYS A 93 29.39 -13.29 -48.05
C LYS A 93 28.53 -12.15 -48.58
N THR A 94 28.61 -11.91 -49.89
CA THR A 94 27.74 -10.97 -50.59
C THR A 94 26.78 -11.74 -51.48
N SER A 95 25.56 -11.24 -51.62
CA SER A 95 24.52 -11.79 -52.49
C SER A 95 24.04 -10.74 -53.49
N SER A 96 23.16 -11.14 -54.42
CA SER A 96 22.50 -10.19 -55.33
C SER A 96 21.72 -9.10 -54.57
N LEU A 97 21.19 -9.44 -53.39
CA LEU A 97 20.51 -8.50 -52.52
C LEU A 97 21.47 -7.47 -51.92
N SER A 98 22.70 -7.88 -51.60
CA SER A 98 23.78 -6.98 -51.15
C SER A 98 24.09 -5.90 -52.19
N VAL A 99 24.19 -6.30 -53.46
CA VAL A 99 24.45 -5.38 -54.57
C VAL A 99 23.28 -4.44 -54.77
N ARG A 100 22.04 -4.97 -54.78
CA ARG A 100 20.82 -4.16 -54.92
C ARG A 100 20.68 -3.12 -53.81
N HIS A 101 20.95 -3.52 -52.57
CA HIS A 101 20.93 -2.62 -51.42
C HIS A 101 22.01 -1.53 -51.53
N LEU A 102 23.23 -1.89 -51.96
CA LEU A 102 24.30 -0.91 -52.16
C LEU A 102 23.96 0.09 -53.27
N SER A 103 23.41 -0.37 -54.39
CA SER A 103 22.99 0.50 -55.50
C SER A 103 21.88 1.49 -55.09
N ALA A 104 20.98 1.08 -54.20
CA ALA A 104 19.94 1.96 -53.66
C ALA A 104 20.45 2.94 -52.59
N ASN A 105 21.60 2.66 -51.98
CA ASN A 105 22.13 3.40 -50.83
C ASN A 105 23.54 3.94 -51.12
N THR A 106 23.61 4.96 -51.99
CA THR A 106 24.87 5.57 -52.44
C THR A 106 25.73 6.12 -51.30
N HIS A 107 25.12 6.53 -50.18
CA HIS A 107 25.82 6.98 -48.97
C HIS A 107 26.68 5.89 -48.29
N LEU A 108 26.50 4.61 -48.65
CA LEU A 108 27.32 3.50 -48.17
C LEU A 108 28.56 3.25 -49.06
N ILE A 109 28.72 4.01 -50.15
CA ILE A 109 29.88 3.97 -51.03
C ILE A 109 30.98 4.87 -50.46
N LYS A 110 32.21 4.36 -50.40
CA LYS A 110 33.39 5.11 -49.94
C LYS A 110 33.98 5.93 -51.08
N ASP A 111 34.16 5.29 -52.23
CA ASP A 111 34.79 5.91 -53.39
C ASP A 111 34.35 5.21 -54.67
N VAL A 112 34.47 5.91 -55.79
CA VAL A 112 34.26 5.37 -57.14
C VAL A 112 35.52 5.65 -57.95
N SER A 113 36.23 4.60 -58.33
CA SER A 113 37.45 4.70 -59.13
C SER A 113 37.19 5.38 -60.47
N SER A 114 38.21 6.01 -61.06
CA SER A 114 38.15 6.58 -62.42
C SER A 114 37.84 5.55 -63.51
N SER A 115 37.96 4.25 -63.22
CA SER A 115 37.53 3.13 -64.06
C SER A 115 36.05 2.74 -63.89
N GLY A 116 35.31 3.39 -62.99
CA GLY A 116 33.91 3.08 -62.67
C GLY A 116 33.70 2.01 -61.60
N GLU A 117 34.78 1.52 -60.96
CA GLU A 117 34.67 0.54 -59.87
C GLU A 117 34.18 1.19 -58.56
N VAL A 118 33.14 0.62 -57.97
CA VAL A 118 32.51 1.14 -56.74
C VAL A 118 33.11 0.44 -55.52
N ILE A 119 33.71 1.21 -54.61
CA ILE A 119 34.28 0.71 -53.36
C ILE A 119 33.31 1.02 -52.22
N PRO A 120 32.57 0.02 -51.69
CA PRO A 120 31.66 0.24 -50.57
C PRO A 120 32.39 0.46 -49.24
N LYS A 121 31.90 1.38 -48.41
CA LYS A 121 32.27 1.52 -47.00
C LYS A 121 31.56 0.46 -46.14
N LYS A 122 30.27 0.23 -46.44
CA LYS A 122 29.43 -0.77 -45.78
C LYS A 122 28.63 -1.54 -46.82
N ILE A 123 28.39 -2.82 -46.57
CA ILE A 123 27.62 -3.69 -47.44
C ILE A 123 26.66 -4.55 -46.62
N MET A 124 25.48 -4.80 -47.19
CA MET A 124 24.51 -5.69 -46.56
C MET A 124 24.98 -7.14 -46.73
N THR A 125 25.07 -7.90 -45.65
CA THR A 125 25.38 -9.33 -45.63
C THR A 125 24.20 -10.08 -45.03
N SER A 126 23.94 -11.28 -45.51
CA SER A 126 22.90 -12.16 -44.98
C SER A 126 23.55 -13.35 -44.26
N TYR A 127 23.08 -13.71 -43.07
CA TYR A 127 23.46 -14.96 -42.40
C TYR A 127 22.23 -15.72 -41.91
N SER A 128 22.35 -17.05 -41.85
CA SER A 128 21.27 -17.91 -41.36
C SER A 128 21.40 -18.06 -39.84
N ASP A 129 20.32 -17.78 -39.12
CA ASP A 129 20.20 -17.97 -37.69
C ASP A 129 19.09 -18.98 -37.37
N ILE A 130 19.22 -19.67 -36.24
CA ILE A 130 18.28 -20.70 -35.81
C ILE A 130 17.19 -20.01 -34.98
N ASN A 131 15.96 -20.01 -35.50
CA ASN A 131 14.80 -19.44 -34.83
C ASN A 131 13.96 -20.53 -34.16
N PHE A 132 13.91 -20.49 -32.83
CA PHE A 132 13.06 -21.37 -32.02
C PHE A 132 11.65 -20.81 -31.76
N GLN A 133 11.33 -19.60 -32.25
CA GLN A 133 10.05 -18.92 -31.99
C GLN A 133 8.92 -19.40 -32.91
N THR A 134 8.78 -20.72 -33.06
CA THR A 134 7.72 -21.34 -33.88
C THR A 134 6.37 -21.29 -33.17
N TYR A 135 5.27 -21.42 -33.91
CA TYR A 135 3.93 -21.48 -33.32
C TYR A 135 3.80 -22.67 -32.36
N GLU A 136 4.34 -23.81 -32.77
CA GLU A 136 4.39 -25.06 -32.03
C GLU A 136 5.11 -24.91 -30.69
N ASN A 137 6.29 -24.27 -30.68
CA ASN A 137 7.01 -24.01 -29.44
C ASN A 137 6.27 -23.01 -28.53
N ARG A 138 5.61 -21.99 -29.10
CA ARG A 138 4.75 -21.09 -28.31
C ARG A 138 3.54 -21.81 -27.73
N PHE A 139 2.98 -22.78 -28.44
CA PHE A 139 1.92 -23.65 -27.93
C PHE A 139 2.42 -24.48 -26.74
N ILE A 140 3.58 -25.13 -26.88
CA ILE A 140 4.20 -25.93 -25.79
C ILE A 140 4.53 -25.06 -24.57
N MET A 141 5.11 -23.87 -24.77
CA MET A 141 5.34 -22.90 -23.70
C MET A 141 4.02 -22.56 -22.97
N SER A 142 2.96 -22.29 -23.73
CA SER A 142 1.65 -21.94 -23.16
C SER A 142 1.02 -23.13 -22.42
N LEU A 143 1.23 -24.35 -22.92
CA LEU A 143 0.78 -25.59 -22.27
C LEU A 143 1.50 -25.81 -20.95
N ILE A 144 2.82 -25.63 -20.89
CA ILE A 144 3.62 -25.76 -19.65
C ILE A 144 3.12 -24.78 -18.59
N ASP A 145 2.87 -23.52 -18.97
CA ASP A 145 2.32 -22.51 -18.06
C ASP A 145 0.96 -22.93 -17.49
N ARG A 146 0.05 -23.43 -18.35
CA ARG A 146 -1.27 -23.93 -17.94
C ARG A 146 -1.17 -25.15 -17.04
N LEU A 147 -0.35 -26.12 -17.43
CA LEU A 147 -0.12 -27.35 -16.68
C LEU A 147 0.45 -27.06 -15.29
N PHE A 148 1.37 -26.11 -15.19
CA PHE A 148 1.91 -25.66 -13.91
C PHE A 148 0.82 -25.14 -12.99
N ILE A 149 -0.03 -24.24 -13.45
CA ILE A 149 -1.15 -23.71 -12.64
C ILE A 149 -2.12 -24.83 -12.25
N PHE A 150 -2.45 -25.70 -13.21
CA PHE A 150 -3.39 -26.81 -13.01
C PHE A 150 -2.92 -27.80 -11.94
N VAL A 151 -1.66 -28.24 -12.01
CA VAL A 151 -1.09 -29.20 -11.05
C VAL A 151 -0.80 -28.54 -9.70
N LYS A 152 -0.25 -27.32 -9.70
CA LYS A 152 0.11 -26.61 -8.47
C LYS A 152 -1.10 -26.31 -7.60
N SER A 153 -2.18 -25.79 -8.19
CA SER A 153 -3.42 -25.49 -7.47
C SER A 153 -4.02 -26.75 -6.81
N ARG A 154 -4.06 -27.87 -7.53
CA ARG A 154 -4.55 -29.14 -6.99
C ARG A 154 -3.62 -29.74 -5.94
N TYR A 155 -2.30 -29.67 -6.15
CA TYR A 155 -1.34 -30.11 -5.14
C TYR A 155 -1.53 -29.38 -3.82
N ASP A 156 -1.64 -28.04 -3.84
CA ASP A 156 -1.79 -27.25 -2.62
C ASP A 156 -3.11 -27.59 -1.90
N ILE A 157 -4.22 -27.72 -2.63
CA ILE A 157 -5.51 -28.14 -2.07
C ILE A 157 -5.43 -29.53 -1.43
N ILE A 158 -4.82 -30.50 -2.11
CA ILE A 158 -4.74 -31.88 -1.65
C ILE A 158 -3.83 -31.97 -0.42
N LYS A 159 -2.68 -31.30 -0.45
CA LYS A 159 -1.72 -31.25 0.65
C LYS A 159 -2.36 -30.77 1.95
N ASP A 160 -3.17 -29.72 1.89
CA ASP A 160 -3.84 -29.16 3.07
C ASP A 160 -4.99 -30.05 3.56
N ASN A 161 -5.44 -31.01 2.75
CA ASN A 161 -6.64 -31.81 3.01
C ASN A 161 -6.42 -33.33 3.00
N VAL A 162 -5.19 -33.84 3.00
CA VAL A 162 -4.89 -35.29 2.87
C VAL A 162 -5.60 -36.15 3.91
N VAL A 163 -5.66 -35.65 5.14
CA VAL A 163 -6.15 -36.41 6.29
C VAL A 163 -7.67 -36.32 6.37
N SER A 164 -8.27 -37.50 6.45
CA SER A 164 -9.68 -37.69 6.80
C SER A 164 -9.81 -37.84 8.31
N TYR A 165 -10.89 -37.29 8.87
CA TYR A 165 -11.05 -37.14 10.32
C TYR A 165 -12.36 -37.74 10.81
N GLU A 166 -12.35 -38.19 12.06
CA GLU A 166 -13.55 -38.41 12.84
C GLU A 166 -13.67 -37.34 13.92
N LYS A 167 -14.88 -36.76 14.04
CA LYS A 167 -15.20 -35.72 15.00
C LYS A 167 -16.28 -36.22 15.94
N ARG A 168 -16.01 -36.15 17.23
CA ARG A 168 -17.00 -36.39 18.30
C ARG A 168 -17.35 -35.06 18.92
N ARG A 169 -18.56 -34.59 18.66
CA ARG A 169 -19.07 -33.31 19.19
C ARG A 169 -20.11 -33.58 20.27
N PHE A 170 -19.87 -33.05 21.45
CA PHE A 170 -20.84 -32.97 22.54
C PHE A 170 -21.19 -31.50 22.77
N HIS A 171 -22.47 -31.20 22.82
CA HIS A 171 -22.97 -29.87 23.12
C HIS A 171 -24.05 -29.96 24.19
N LEU A 172 -23.93 -29.10 25.19
CA LEU A 172 -24.92 -28.91 26.23
C LEU A 172 -25.19 -27.42 26.37
N LYS A 173 -26.46 -27.04 26.30
CA LYS A 173 -26.95 -25.72 26.66
C LYS A 173 -27.97 -25.86 27.78
N GLY A 174 -27.88 -25.05 28.81
CA GLY A 174 -28.84 -25.04 29.91
C GLY A 174 -29.12 -23.63 30.39
N ASP A 175 -30.39 -23.26 30.43
CA ASP A 175 -30.90 -22.05 31.07
C ASP A 175 -31.80 -22.47 32.24
N PHE A 176 -31.32 -22.28 33.47
CA PHE A 176 -32.03 -22.70 34.67
C PHE A 176 -31.77 -21.75 35.86
N PRO A 177 -32.76 -21.56 36.76
CA PRO A 177 -32.58 -20.78 37.96
C PRO A 177 -31.94 -21.63 39.08
N VAL A 178 -30.99 -21.09 39.83
CA VAL A 178 -30.50 -21.65 41.09
C VAL A 178 -30.72 -20.62 42.19
N ASN A 179 -31.76 -20.81 42.99
CA ASN A 179 -32.26 -19.82 43.96
C ASN A 179 -32.56 -18.47 43.26
N GLU A 180 -31.85 -17.39 43.64
CA GLU A 180 -32.00 -16.05 43.05
C GLU A 180 -31.09 -15.81 41.83
N THR A 181 -30.26 -16.78 41.46
CA THR A 181 -29.28 -16.67 40.38
C THR A 181 -29.80 -17.32 39.11
N LYS A 182 -29.87 -16.57 38.00
CA LYS A 182 -30.09 -17.15 36.68
C LYS A 182 -28.77 -17.74 36.16
N VAL A 183 -28.77 -19.03 35.81
CA VAL A 183 -27.60 -19.73 35.26
C VAL A 183 -27.83 -19.96 33.76
N ASP A 184 -26.94 -19.38 32.95
CA ASP A 184 -26.81 -19.67 31.52
C ASP A 184 -25.49 -20.42 31.29
N LEU A 185 -25.58 -21.66 30.83
CA LEU A 185 -24.45 -22.55 30.64
C LEU A 185 -24.43 -23.07 29.20
N GLU A 186 -23.30 -22.88 28.51
CA GLU A 186 -23.03 -23.51 27.23
C GLU A 186 -21.69 -24.27 27.30
N LEU A 187 -21.73 -25.57 27.08
CA LEU A 187 -20.55 -26.44 27.01
C LEU A 187 -20.44 -27.03 25.60
N ASN A 188 -19.36 -26.66 24.90
CA ASN A 188 -18.98 -27.19 23.61
C ASN A 188 -17.73 -28.04 23.74
N PHE A 189 -17.82 -29.33 23.45
CA PHE A 189 -16.68 -30.24 23.50
C PHE A 189 -16.55 -30.97 22.16
N THR A 190 -15.42 -30.79 21.48
CA THR A 190 -15.15 -31.42 20.18
C THR A 190 -13.82 -32.16 20.25
N LEU A 191 -13.86 -33.47 20.04
CA LEU A 191 -12.67 -34.29 19.80
C LEU A 191 -12.53 -34.51 18.30
N THR A 192 -11.34 -34.31 17.77
CA THR A 192 -11.01 -34.58 16.37
C THR A 192 -9.85 -35.56 16.36
N ASP A 193 -10.09 -36.75 15.81
CA ASP A 193 -9.10 -37.80 15.67
C ASP A 193 -8.94 -38.14 14.17
N GLU A 194 -7.80 -38.70 13.77
CA GLU A 194 -7.68 -39.30 12.43
C GLU A 194 -8.62 -40.52 12.33
N LEU A 195 -9.11 -40.85 11.13
CA LEU A 195 -9.90 -42.06 10.94
C LEU A 195 -9.24 -43.29 11.57
N GLU A 196 -10.00 -44.04 12.38
CA GLU A 196 -9.53 -45.29 13.00
C GLU A 196 -9.08 -46.32 11.94
N ASN A 197 -9.70 -46.32 10.76
CA ASN A 197 -9.25 -47.08 9.60
C ASN A 197 -8.12 -46.36 8.86
N THR A 198 -6.88 -46.69 9.21
CA THR A 198 -5.69 -46.06 8.62
C THR A 198 -5.56 -46.27 7.11
N LYS A 199 -6.19 -47.30 6.53
CA LYS A 199 -6.05 -47.65 5.10
C LYS A 199 -6.38 -46.48 4.17
N ILE A 200 -7.40 -45.69 4.51
CA ILE A 200 -7.84 -44.54 3.69
C ILE A 200 -6.79 -43.43 3.78
N ASN A 201 -6.34 -43.10 4.99
CA ASN A 201 -5.31 -42.07 5.18
C ASN A 201 -3.95 -42.50 4.59
N ASP A 202 -3.60 -43.78 4.70
CA ASP A 202 -2.38 -44.35 4.10
C ASP A 202 -2.45 -44.28 2.56
N TYR A 203 -3.61 -44.57 1.98
CA TYR A 203 -3.85 -44.40 0.54
C TYR A 203 -3.72 -42.94 0.11
N ASN A 204 -4.38 -42.02 0.82
CA ASN A 204 -4.31 -40.58 0.53
C ASN A 204 -2.88 -40.04 0.66
N ARG A 205 -2.09 -40.54 1.62
CA ARG A 205 -0.66 -40.19 1.76
C ARG A 205 0.17 -40.67 0.57
N LYS A 206 -0.03 -41.91 0.10
CA LYS A 206 0.64 -42.41 -1.12
C LYS A 206 0.25 -41.61 -2.36
N LEU A 207 -1.02 -41.21 -2.45
CA LEU A 207 -1.48 -40.37 -3.54
C LEU A 207 -0.81 -38.99 -3.49
N LEU A 208 -0.68 -38.39 -2.30
CA LEU A 208 0.04 -37.14 -2.12
C LEU A 208 1.49 -37.26 -2.58
N GLU A 209 2.20 -38.34 -2.22
CA GLU A 209 3.60 -38.56 -2.66
C GLU A 209 3.72 -38.58 -4.19
N ARG A 210 2.77 -39.23 -4.88
CA ARG A 210 2.70 -39.27 -6.34
C ARG A 210 2.45 -37.88 -6.94
N ILE A 211 1.55 -37.11 -6.34
CA ILE A 211 1.27 -35.72 -6.77
C ILE A 211 2.47 -34.81 -6.49
N GLU A 212 3.18 -35.00 -5.39
CA GLU A 212 4.40 -34.25 -5.07
C GLU A 212 5.49 -34.48 -6.11
N TYR A 213 5.67 -35.73 -6.52
CA TYR A 213 6.57 -36.07 -7.61
C TYR A 213 6.14 -35.38 -8.91
N LEU A 214 4.86 -35.48 -9.27
CA LEU A 214 4.33 -34.85 -10.48
C LEU A 214 4.52 -33.32 -10.47
N ASN A 215 4.24 -32.67 -9.34
CA ASN A 215 4.44 -31.24 -9.17
C ASN A 215 5.92 -30.84 -9.32
N LYS A 216 6.86 -31.64 -8.78
CA LYS A 216 8.31 -31.41 -9.01
C LYS A 216 8.67 -31.50 -10.49
N VAL A 217 8.12 -32.47 -11.22
CA VAL A 217 8.36 -32.62 -12.67
C VAL A 217 7.84 -31.40 -13.44
N VAL A 218 6.64 -30.91 -13.12
CA VAL A 218 6.05 -29.75 -13.78
C VAL A 218 6.79 -28.45 -13.42
N ILE A 219 7.28 -28.30 -12.19
CA ILE A 219 8.17 -27.20 -11.81
C ILE A 219 9.44 -27.23 -12.66
N SER A 220 10.07 -28.40 -12.80
CA SER A 220 11.27 -28.57 -13.63
C SER A 220 11.03 -28.17 -15.10
N LEU A 221 9.89 -28.57 -15.67
CA LEU A 221 9.46 -28.14 -17.00
C LEU A 221 9.31 -26.62 -17.10
N LYS A 222 8.72 -25.98 -16.08
CA LYS A 222 8.51 -24.54 -16.04
C LYS A 222 9.81 -23.74 -15.93
N THR A 223 10.83 -24.30 -15.26
CA THR A 223 12.17 -23.71 -15.11
C THR A 223 13.18 -24.21 -16.14
N SER A 224 12.73 -24.92 -17.18
CA SER A 224 13.61 -25.48 -18.21
C SER A 224 14.23 -24.39 -19.10
N GLN A 225 15.38 -24.70 -19.71
CA GLN A 225 16.05 -23.81 -20.66
C GLN A 225 15.14 -23.42 -21.85
N PHE A 226 14.28 -24.34 -22.28
CA PHE A 226 13.25 -24.06 -23.30
C PHE A 226 12.35 -22.88 -22.90
N MET A 227 11.88 -22.84 -21.64
CA MET A 227 11.04 -21.75 -21.16
C MET A 227 11.81 -20.43 -21.07
N GLU A 228 13.11 -20.47 -20.82
CA GLU A 228 13.98 -19.28 -20.89
C GLU A 228 14.13 -18.78 -22.33
N MET A 229 14.36 -19.68 -23.29
CA MET A 229 14.44 -19.33 -24.72
C MET A 229 13.14 -18.70 -25.25
N MET A 230 11.99 -19.14 -24.73
CA MET A 230 10.67 -18.66 -25.13
C MET A 230 10.21 -17.43 -24.33
N LYS A 231 11.02 -16.92 -23.40
CA LYS A 231 10.66 -15.78 -22.55
C LYS A 231 10.37 -14.53 -23.39
N GLY A 232 9.22 -13.91 -23.15
CA GLY A 232 8.78 -12.71 -23.89
C GLY A 232 8.03 -13.01 -25.20
N GLN A 233 7.90 -14.27 -25.59
CA GLN A 233 7.07 -14.66 -26.74
C GLN A 233 5.57 -14.58 -26.42
N PRO A 234 4.73 -14.24 -27.41
CA PRO A 234 3.28 -14.20 -27.21
C PRO A 234 2.73 -15.59 -26.91
N LYS A 235 1.80 -15.66 -25.97
CA LYS A 235 1.10 -16.91 -25.61
C LYS A 235 0.12 -17.30 -26.71
N VAL A 236 -0.10 -18.60 -26.85
CA VAL A 236 -1.12 -19.15 -27.76
C VAL A 236 -2.43 -19.27 -26.99
N HIS A 237 -3.50 -18.75 -27.58
CA HIS A 237 -4.85 -18.80 -27.02
C HIS A 237 -5.69 -19.83 -27.78
N PRO A 238 -6.68 -20.47 -27.13
CA PRO A 238 -7.67 -21.30 -27.81
C PRO A 238 -8.46 -20.51 -28.86
N PRO A 239 -8.91 -21.16 -29.95
CA PRO A 239 -8.65 -22.55 -30.31
C PRO A 239 -7.22 -22.77 -30.84
N ILE A 240 -6.57 -23.87 -30.44
CA ILE A 240 -5.23 -24.22 -30.94
C ILE A 240 -5.33 -24.65 -32.41
N LEU A 241 -4.54 -24.00 -33.27
CA LEU A 241 -4.44 -24.31 -34.68
C LEU A 241 -3.71 -25.65 -34.85
N LYS A 242 -4.38 -26.63 -35.46
CA LYS A 242 -3.78 -27.93 -35.80
C LYS A 242 -2.87 -27.80 -37.02
N THR A 243 -1.64 -27.33 -36.80
CA THR A 243 -0.63 -27.30 -37.86
C THR A 243 -0.22 -28.72 -38.25
N ASN A 244 0.46 -28.89 -39.40
CA ASN A 244 0.94 -30.20 -39.84
C ASN A 244 1.85 -30.89 -38.79
N VAL A 245 2.59 -30.12 -38.01
CA VAL A 245 3.43 -30.65 -36.93
C VAL A 245 2.55 -31.22 -35.83
N ILE A 246 1.58 -30.45 -35.33
CA ILE A 246 0.63 -30.91 -34.31
C ILE A 246 -0.21 -32.10 -34.81
N ALA A 247 -0.54 -32.13 -36.10
CA ALA A 247 -1.37 -33.17 -36.68
C ALA A 247 -0.61 -34.48 -36.97
N LYS A 248 0.69 -34.45 -37.26
CA LYS A 248 1.45 -35.64 -37.67
C LYS A 248 2.44 -36.17 -36.63
N ASN A 249 2.96 -35.30 -35.76
CA ASN A 249 3.91 -35.71 -34.73
C ASN A 249 3.16 -36.19 -33.47
N VAL A 250 3.47 -37.41 -33.02
CA VAL A 250 2.79 -38.07 -31.89
C VAL A 250 2.99 -37.30 -30.58
N GLU A 251 4.19 -36.78 -30.33
CA GLU A 251 4.47 -35.99 -29.14
C GLU A 251 3.64 -34.70 -29.08
N TYR A 252 3.49 -34.00 -30.20
CA TYR A 252 2.65 -32.79 -30.27
C TYR A 252 1.16 -33.11 -30.20
N GLN A 253 0.70 -34.23 -30.78
CA GLN A 253 -0.67 -34.71 -30.59
C GLN A 253 -0.98 -34.97 -29.12
N ASN A 254 -0.07 -35.65 -28.41
CA ASN A 254 -0.21 -35.91 -26.97
C ASN A 254 -0.30 -34.60 -26.16
N CYS A 255 0.52 -33.61 -26.49
CA CYS A 255 0.45 -32.29 -25.88
C CYS A 255 -0.88 -31.57 -26.17
N TYR A 256 -1.42 -31.71 -27.38
CA TYR A 256 -2.74 -31.19 -27.73
C TYR A 256 -3.86 -31.90 -26.96
N MET A 257 -3.78 -33.21 -26.78
CA MET A 257 -4.76 -33.95 -25.96
C MET A 257 -4.69 -33.56 -24.48
N LEU A 258 -3.48 -33.35 -23.95
CA LEU A 258 -3.28 -32.82 -22.60
C LEU A 258 -3.89 -31.42 -22.44
N TRP A 259 -3.73 -30.55 -23.45
CA TRP A 259 -4.38 -29.24 -23.46
C TRP A 259 -5.91 -29.36 -23.34
N LEU A 260 -6.53 -30.19 -24.20
CA LEU A 260 -7.98 -30.41 -24.18
C LEU A 260 -8.46 -31.07 -22.88
N PHE A 261 -7.63 -31.89 -22.26
CA PHE A 261 -7.91 -32.46 -20.95
C PHE A 261 -7.96 -31.36 -19.89
N ILE A 262 -6.93 -30.53 -19.79
CA ILE A 262 -6.87 -29.42 -18.83
C ILE A 262 -8.06 -28.45 -19.01
N ASP A 263 -8.43 -28.13 -20.26
CA ASP A 263 -9.54 -27.21 -20.55
C ASP A 263 -10.91 -27.79 -20.15
N ARG A 264 -11.12 -29.10 -20.27
CA ARG A 264 -12.39 -29.75 -19.91
C ARG A 264 -12.50 -30.15 -18.44
N TYR A 265 -11.36 -30.35 -17.78
CA TYR A 265 -11.31 -30.94 -16.45
C TYR A 265 -11.54 -29.88 -15.36
N ASN A 266 -12.82 -29.61 -15.08
CA ASN A 266 -13.28 -28.66 -14.05
C ASN A 266 -13.78 -29.35 -12.76
N THR A 267 -13.43 -30.63 -12.53
CA THR A 267 -13.87 -31.33 -11.32
C THR A 267 -13.11 -30.84 -10.09
N LEU A 268 -13.80 -30.86 -8.94
CA LEU A 268 -13.24 -30.58 -7.63
C LEU A 268 -12.07 -31.55 -7.34
N ALA A 269 -11.04 -31.07 -6.66
CA ALA A 269 -9.85 -31.88 -6.37
C ALA A 269 -10.16 -33.11 -5.48
N TYR A 270 -11.23 -33.05 -4.69
CA TYR A 270 -11.72 -34.14 -3.86
C TYR A 270 -13.21 -33.99 -3.56
N THR A 271 -13.85 -35.11 -3.23
CA THR A 271 -15.21 -35.17 -2.67
C THR A 271 -15.14 -35.52 -1.18
N ILE A 272 -16.04 -34.93 -0.39
CA ILE A 272 -16.16 -35.22 1.04
C ILE A 272 -17.41 -36.06 1.25
N GLU A 273 -17.21 -37.29 1.72
CA GLU A 273 -18.29 -38.13 2.22
C GLU A 273 -18.42 -37.92 3.73
N VAL A 274 -19.54 -37.35 4.14
CA VAL A 274 -19.84 -37.09 5.55
C VAL A 274 -20.85 -38.12 6.04
N GLU A 275 -20.42 -39.01 6.93
CA GLU A 275 -21.32 -39.86 7.69
C GLU A 275 -21.58 -39.23 9.07
N GLU A 276 -22.82 -38.82 9.31
CA GLU A 276 -23.24 -38.25 10.59
C GLU A 276 -24.12 -39.23 11.37
N LYS A 277 -23.79 -39.47 12.64
CA LYS A 277 -24.58 -40.27 13.58
C LYS A 277 -24.90 -39.46 14.82
N ASN A 278 -26.19 -39.31 15.12
CA ASN A 278 -26.65 -38.79 16.40
C ASN A 278 -26.56 -39.89 17.45
N LEU A 279 -25.76 -39.66 18.51
CA LEU A 279 -25.59 -40.63 19.58
C LEU A 279 -26.67 -40.45 20.64
N THR A 280 -27.28 -41.55 21.06
CA THR A 280 -28.28 -41.57 22.13
C THR A 280 -27.61 -41.62 23.50
N PHE A 281 -28.29 -41.07 24.50
CA PHE A 281 -27.80 -41.01 25.88
C PHE A 281 -28.51 -42.07 26.74
N THR A 282 -27.73 -42.84 27.50
CA THR A 282 -28.29 -43.73 28.54
C THR A 282 -28.60 -42.93 29.81
N ASP A 283 -29.47 -43.45 30.69
CA ASP A 283 -29.77 -42.77 31.98
C ASP A 283 -28.51 -42.53 32.83
N GLN A 284 -27.58 -43.50 32.84
CA GLN A 284 -26.29 -43.33 33.51
C GLN A 284 -25.46 -42.19 32.91
N TYR A 285 -25.51 -42.01 31.59
CA TYR A 285 -24.81 -40.91 30.93
C TYR A 285 -25.48 -39.56 31.21
N TYR A 286 -26.81 -39.48 31.20
CA TYR A 286 -27.53 -38.28 31.63
C TYR A 286 -27.19 -37.88 33.07
N LYS A 287 -27.06 -38.85 33.98
CA LYS A 287 -26.59 -38.59 35.36
C LYS A 287 -25.17 -38.03 35.37
N ALA A 288 -24.26 -38.56 34.56
CA ALA A 288 -22.90 -38.04 34.45
C ALA A 288 -22.88 -36.60 33.88
N ILE A 289 -23.76 -36.28 32.92
CA ILE A 289 -23.88 -34.92 32.38
C ILE A 289 -24.37 -33.94 33.46
N ARG A 290 -25.45 -34.30 34.19
CA ARG A 290 -25.95 -33.50 35.32
C ARG A 290 -24.86 -33.25 36.37
N ARG A 291 -24.11 -34.30 36.69
CA ARG A 291 -22.96 -34.22 37.59
C ARG A 291 -21.89 -33.26 37.09
N GLN A 292 -21.58 -33.28 35.80
CA GLN A 292 -20.61 -32.34 35.23
C GLN A 292 -21.08 -30.88 35.35
N VAL A 293 -22.36 -30.62 35.15
CA VAL A 293 -22.96 -29.29 35.35
C VAL A 293 -22.85 -28.84 36.81
N LEU A 294 -23.18 -29.72 37.76
CA LEU A 294 -23.03 -29.45 39.20
C LEU A 294 -21.58 -29.14 39.56
N VAL A 295 -20.63 -29.96 39.10
CA VAL A 295 -19.20 -29.74 39.36
C VAL A 295 -18.74 -28.41 38.79
N THR A 296 -19.17 -28.07 37.57
CA THR A 296 -18.82 -26.80 36.91
C THR A 296 -19.37 -25.61 37.70
N TYR A 297 -20.65 -25.65 38.09
CA TYR A 297 -21.29 -24.62 38.90
C TYR A 297 -20.58 -24.45 40.25
N LEU A 298 -20.36 -25.54 40.98
CA LEU A 298 -19.67 -25.52 42.28
C LEU A 298 -18.26 -24.95 42.15
N SER A 299 -17.51 -25.37 41.13
CA SER A 299 -16.13 -24.93 40.92
C SER A 299 -16.04 -23.43 40.65
N ILE A 300 -17.01 -22.85 39.96
CA ILE A 300 -17.02 -21.40 39.66
C ILE A 300 -17.49 -20.63 40.90
N VAL A 301 -18.67 -20.95 41.43
CA VAL A 301 -19.31 -20.17 42.51
C VAL A 301 -18.50 -20.26 43.80
N ALA A 302 -18.08 -21.47 44.22
CA ALA A 302 -17.33 -21.62 45.46
C ALA A 302 -15.96 -20.93 45.40
N ASN A 303 -15.27 -20.93 44.25
CA ASN A 303 -14.00 -20.21 44.10
C ASN A 303 -14.21 -18.70 44.02
N GLN A 304 -15.31 -18.22 43.44
CA GLN A 304 -15.66 -16.81 43.46
C GLN A 304 -15.94 -16.30 44.88
N GLU A 305 -16.62 -17.09 45.70
CA GLU A 305 -16.86 -16.76 47.10
C GLU A 305 -15.56 -16.80 47.92
N LYS A 306 -14.74 -17.84 47.77
CA LYS A 306 -13.45 -17.96 48.48
C LYS A 306 -12.48 -16.82 48.16
N ASN A 307 -12.43 -16.39 46.90
CA ASN A 307 -11.52 -15.34 46.43
C ASN A 307 -12.17 -13.95 46.37
N ARG A 308 -13.34 -13.76 46.99
CA ARG A 308 -14.12 -12.51 46.94
C ARG A 308 -13.30 -11.28 47.36
N SER A 309 -12.48 -11.42 48.40
CA SER A 309 -11.61 -10.35 48.91
C SER A 309 -10.58 -9.90 47.88
N ILE A 310 -10.03 -10.82 47.10
CA ILE A 310 -9.06 -10.55 46.03
C ILE A 310 -9.78 -9.89 44.85
N TYR A 311 -10.93 -10.42 44.43
CA TYR A 311 -11.67 -9.90 43.28
C TYR A 311 -12.26 -8.50 43.51
N GLN A 312 -12.59 -8.14 44.75
CA GLN A 312 -13.04 -6.78 45.09
C GLN A 312 -11.95 -5.71 44.93
N GLN A 313 -10.66 -6.10 44.97
CA GLN A 313 -9.54 -5.18 44.78
C GLN A 313 -9.24 -4.92 43.30
N ILE A 314 -9.86 -5.67 42.38
CA ILE A 314 -9.63 -5.52 40.94
C ILE A 314 -10.44 -4.33 40.43
N THR A 315 -9.75 -3.32 39.89
CA THR A 315 -10.37 -2.12 39.32
C THR A 315 -11.27 -2.50 38.13
N PRO A 316 -12.58 -2.21 38.17
CA PRO A 316 -13.49 -2.61 37.09
C PRO A 316 -13.22 -1.78 35.83
N ARG A 317 -13.15 -2.44 34.65
CA ARG A 317 -13.14 -1.75 33.35
C ARG A 317 -14.55 -1.23 33.06
N ARG A 318 -14.72 0.10 33.12
CA ARG A 318 -15.98 0.75 32.77
C ARG A 318 -16.10 0.86 31.24
N SER A 319 -16.90 -0.01 30.63
CA SER A 319 -17.36 0.18 29.25
C SER A 319 -18.71 0.92 29.29
N SER A 320 -18.68 2.24 29.05
CA SER A 320 -19.92 2.98 28.79
C SER A 320 -20.33 2.72 27.36
N ARG A 321 -21.43 1.97 27.15
CA ARG A 321 -22.12 2.03 25.85
C ARG A 321 -22.73 3.43 25.76
N LYS A 322 -22.19 4.27 24.86
CA LYS A 322 -22.83 5.55 24.54
C LYS A 322 -24.24 5.21 24.05
N SER A 323 -25.26 5.58 24.81
CA SER A 323 -26.62 5.57 24.29
C SER A 323 -26.67 6.50 23.08
N ILE A 324 -27.52 6.16 22.11
CA ILE A 324 -27.79 7.04 20.98
C ILE A 324 -28.31 8.36 21.57
N LYS A 325 -27.55 9.44 21.40
CA LYS A 325 -28.08 10.79 21.64
C LYS A 325 -29.09 11.06 20.54
N VAL A 326 -30.38 10.91 20.85
CA VAL A 326 -31.46 11.39 20.00
C VAL A 326 -31.34 12.92 19.93
N ARG A 327 -30.73 13.45 18.87
CA ARG A 327 -30.87 14.87 18.52
C ARG A 327 -32.28 15.03 17.98
N ARG A 328 -33.10 15.87 18.62
CA ARG A 328 -34.53 16.04 18.30
C ARG A 328 -34.82 17.06 17.20
N THR A 329 -33.81 17.66 16.59
CA THR A 329 -33.98 18.66 15.53
C THR A 329 -32.74 18.70 14.64
N HIS A 330 -32.88 18.28 13.39
CA HIS A 330 -32.07 18.79 12.28
C HIS A 330 -32.77 20.06 11.75
N PRO A 331 -32.06 21.09 11.22
CA PRO A 331 -32.70 22.29 10.67
C PRO A 331 -33.69 22.05 9.52
N ASP A 332 -33.80 20.82 9.02
CA ASP A 332 -34.66 20.44 7.90
C ASP A 332 -35.89 19.59 8.30
N ASP A 333 -36.16 19.40 9.60
CA ASP A 333 -37.34 18.62 10.06
C ASP A 333 -38.62 19.48 10.12
N LEU A 334 -39.18 19.81 8.94
CA LEU A 334 -40.61 20.10 8.79
C LEU A 334 -41.30 18.88 8.14
N LEU A 335 -41.91 18.07 9.01
CA LEU A 335 -43.06 17.16 8.85
C LEU A 335 -43.36 16.58 7.45
N ILE A 336 -43.08 15.28 7.26
CA ILE A 336 -44.03 14.34 6.64
C ILE A 336 -44.01 13.02 7.44
N THR A 337 -45.22 12.53 7.76
CA THR A 337 -45.59 11.37 8.55
C THR A 337 -45.06 10.02 8.00
N PRO A 338 -44.93 8.99 8.86
CA PRO A 338 -44.34 7.70 8.50
C PRO A 338 -45.41 6.69 8.11
N GLU A 339 -45.37 6.19 6.87
CA GLU A 339 -45.89 4.87 6.53
C GLU A 339 -44.92 4.12 5.61
N ASP A 340 -44.80 2.84 5.93
CA ASP A 340 -44.13 1.73 5.24
C ASP A 340 -42.59 1.74 5.14
N LYS A 341 -41.98 0.91 6.00
CA LYS A 341 -40.64 0.36 5.79
C LYS A 341 -40.67 -0.54 4.55
N GLU A 342 -40.36 0.04 3.41
CA GLU A 342 -39.83 -0.73 2.30
C GLU A 342 -38.44 -1.27 2.68
N ILE A 343 -38.28 -2.56 2.41
CA ILE A 343 -37.06 -3.32 2.62
C ILE A 343 -35.97 -2.70 1.77
N ALA A 344 -34.90 -2.24 2.44
CA ALA A 344 -33.54 -2.00 1.95
C ALA A 344 -33.42 -1.65 0.46
N ASP A 345 -33.19 -0.36 0.21
CA ASP A 345 -32.55 0.12 -1.01
C ASP A 345 -31.31 -0.76 -1.33
N LEU A 346 -31.35 -1.49 -2.45
CA LEU A 346 -30.23 -2.31 -2.95
C LEU A 346 -29.06 -1.44 -3.48
N SER A 347 -29.12 -0.12 -3.27
CA SER A 347 -28.01 0.78 -3.52
C SER A 347 -26.75 0.33 -2.77
N LEU A 348 -25.61 0.57 -3.42
CA LEU A 348 -24.28 0.02 -3.12
C LEU A 348 -23.94 -0.02 -1.61
N ASN A 349 -24.06 -1.19 -0.98
CA ASN A 349 -23.61 -1.40 0.40
C ASN A 349 -22.10 -1.10 0.51
N GLN A 350 -21.69 -0.37 1.55
CA GLN A 350 -20.31 -0.01 1.86
C GLN A 350 -19.36 -1.23 1.79
N TYR A 351 -19.85 -2.40 2.20
CA TYR A 351 -19.11 -3.66 2.08
C TYR A 351 -18.73 -4.01 0.63
N TYR A 352 -19.66 -3.93 -0.32
CA TYR A 352 -19.40 -4.23 -1.73
C TYR A 352 -18.52 -3.16 -2.38
N LEU A 353 -18.66 -1.89 -1.98
CA LEU A 353 -17.78 -0.82 -2.42
C LEU A 353 -16.33 -1.07 -1.97
N GLU A 354 -16.11 -1.46 -0.71
CA GLU A 354 -14.79 -1.78 -0.20
C GLU A 354 -14.18 -3.03 -0.85
N ALA A 355 -15.00 -4.06 -1.11
CA ALA A 355 -14.57 -5.25 -1.83
C ALA A 355 -14.13 -4.92 -3.27
N ASN A 356 -14.93 -4.15 -4.02
CA ASN A 356 -14.60 -3.73 -5.37
C ASN A 356 -13.38 -2.82 -5.42
N LYS A 357 -13.19 -1.93 -4.43
CA LYS A 357 -11.96 -1.13 -4.28
C LYS A 357 -10.72 -2.00 -4.10
N ARG A 358 -10.81 -3.08 -3.31
CA ARG A 358 -9.69 -4.02 -3.12
C ARG A 358 -9.33 -4.74 -4.42
N ILE A 359 -10.34 -5.24 -5.13
CA ILE A 359 -10.16 -5.93 -6.43
C ILE A 359 -9.52 -4.98 -7.46
N PHE A 360 -10.04 -3.75 -7.55
CA PHE A 360 -9.47 -2.75 -8.46
C PHE A 360 -8.03 -2.38 -8.09
N LYS A 361 -7.72 -2.19 -6.80
CA LYS A 361 -6.35 -1.93 -6.33
C LYS A 361 -5.38 -3.07 -6.70
N GLN A 362 -5.80 -4.31 -6.52
CA GLN A 362 -5.01 -5.49 -6.93
C GLN A 362 -4.74 -5.49 -8.44
N SER A 363 -5.71 -5.12 -9.28
CA SER A 363 -5.50 -5.00 -10.73
C SER A 363 -4.50 -3.90 -11.10
N ILE A 364 -4.52 -2.76 -10.42
CA ILE A 364 -3.55 -1.67 -10.59
C ILE A 364 -2.14 -2.13 -10.17
N ASP A 365 -2.03 -2.78 -9.02
CA ASP A 365 -0.75 -3.29 -8.50
C ASP A 365 -0.17 -4.32 -9.49
N TYR A 366 -1.00 -5.20 -10.04
CA TYR A 366 -0.59 -6.14 -11.08
C TYR A 366 -0.07 -5.44 -12.35
N TYR A 367 -0.83 -4.50 -12.92
CA TYR A 367 -0.42 -3.83 -14.16
C TYR A 367 0.70 -2.82 -13.98
N SER A 368 0.93 -2.30 -12.77
CA SER A 368 2.05 -1.40 -12.47
C SER A 368 3.40 -2.11 -12.55
N THR A 369 3.45 -3.40 -12.21
CA THR A 369 4.66 -4.22 -12.38
C THR A 369 4.95 -4.57 -13.84
N THR A 370 3.93 -4.54 -14.70
CA THR A 370 4.00 -5.00 -16.09
C THR A 370 4.12 -3.85 -17.11
N SER A 371 3.57 -2.67 -16.80
CA SER A 371 3.42 -1.55 -17.75
C SER A 371 4.29 -0.36 -17.34
N LYS A 372 4.89 0.34 -18.32
CA LYS A 372 5.84 1.44 -18.05
C LYS A 372 5.19 2.79 -17.69
N THR A 373 3.91 3.00 -18.02
CA THR A 373 3.22 4.29 -17.87
C THR A 373 1.94 4.15 -17.05
N TYR A 374 1.72 5.04 -16.08
CA TYR A 374 0.53 5.05 -15.22
C TYR A 374 -0.78 5.06 -16.00
N GLU A 375 -0.86 5.84 -17.07
CA GLU A 375 -2.03 5.89 -17.96
C GLU A 375 -2.39 4.52 -18.54
N THR A 376 -1.39 3.75 -19.02
CA THR A 376 -1.63 2.42 -19.59
C THR A 376 -2.04 1.40 -18.54
N THR A 377 -1.54 1.54 -17.31
CA THR A 377 -1.90 0.72 -16.15
C THR A 377 -3.36 0.94 -15.76
N VAL A 378 -3.78 2.20 -15.59
CA VAL A 378 -5.15 2.55 -15.20
C VAL A 378 -6.15 2.16 -16.30
N LYS A 379 -5.82 2.41 -17.58
CA LYS A 379 -6.68 2.01 -18.71
C LYS A 379 -6.88 0.49 -18.79
N ARG A 380 -5.87 -0.32 -18.46
CA ARG A 380 -5.99 -1.79 -18.42
C ARG A 380 -6.82 -2.25 -17.23
N ALA A 381 -6.53 -1.76 -16.03
CA ALA A 381 -7.30 -2.05 -14.83
C ALA A 381 -8.80 -1.70 -14.98
N LEU A 382 -9.12 -0.56 -15.58
CA LEU A 382 -10.51 -0.15 -15.84
C LEU A 382 -11.19 -1.02 -16.91
N ARG A 383 -10.44 -1.52 -17.90
CA ARG A 383 -11.00 -2.45 -18.89
C ARG A 383 -11.35 -3.78 -18.26
N ASP A 384 -10.54 -4.28 -17.33
CA ASP A 384 -10.80 -5.53 -16.64
C ASP A 384 -12.06 -5.44 -15.76
N THR A 385 -12.24 -4.34 -15.02
CA THR A 385 -13.46 -4.15 -14.22
C THR A 385 -14.71 -4.03 -15.08
N LEU A 386 -14.61 -3.33 -16.22
CA LEU A 386 -15.68 -3.27 -17.21
C LEU A 386 -15.95 -4.62 -17.86
N GLN A 387 -14.93 -5.44 -18.11
CA GLN A 387 -15.09 -6.80 -18.64
C GLN A 387 -15.80 -7.70 -17.64
N ILE A 388 -15.47 -7.61 -16.34
CA ILE A 388 -16.19 -8.35 -15.29
C ILE A 388 -17.66 -7.93 -15.26
N SER A 389 -17.95 -6.64 -15.30
CA SER A 389 -19.33 -6.13 -15.36
C SER A 389 -20.07 -6.58 -16.62
N ASN A 390 -19.42 -6.55 -17.78
CA ASN A 390 -20.02 -7.00 -19.03
C ASN A 390 -20.29 -8.51 -19.03
N ALA A 391 -19.34 -9.31 -18.55
CA ALA A 391 -19.50 -10.76 -18.42
C ALA A 391 -20.64 -11.12 -17.45
N LEU A 392 -20.85 -10.33 -16.38
CA LEU A 392 -22.01 -10.49 -15.50
C LEU A 392 -23.33 -10.24 -16.24
N TYR A 393 -23.41 -9.19 -17.08
CA TYR A 393 -24.60 -8.94 -17.88
C TYR A 393 -24.82 -10.02 -18.94
N GLU A 394 -23.75 -10.45 -19.61
CA GLU A 394 -23.78 -11.50 -20.64
C GLU A 394 -24.22 -12.84 -20.05
N SER A 395 -23.72 -13.21 -18.87
CA SER A 395 -24.10 -14.43 -18.16
C SER A 395 -25.51 -14.38 -17.58
N PHE A 396 -25.93 -13.25 -16.99
CA PHE A 396 -27.24 -13.15 -16.34
C PHE A 396 -28.40 -13.05 -17.34
N PHE A 397 -28.16 -12.38 -18.48
CA PHE A 397 -29.17 -12.19 -19.52
C PHE A 397 -29.00 -13.14 -20.72
N GLU A 398 -28.03 -14.07 -20.65
CA GLU A 398 -27.75 -15.07 -21.69
C GLU A 398 -27.65 -14.43 -23.09
N LEU A 399 -26.90 -13.33 -23.17
CA LEU A 399 -26.79 -12.51 -24.39
C LEU A 399 -25.86 -13.14 -25.44
N GLU A 400 -25.14 -14.20 -25.08
CA GLU A 400 -24.36 -14.96 -26.05
C GLU A 400 -25.28 -15.72 -27.01
N PRO A 401 -25.02 -15.66 -28.33
CA PRO A 401 -25.66 -16.57 -29.25
C PRO A 401 -25.09 -17.96 -28.97
N GLU A 402 -25.80 -18.76 -28.20
CA GLU A 402 -25.59 -20.21 -28.24
C GLU A 402 -25.85 -20.65 -29.68
N GLN A 403 -24.78 -20.80 -30.48
CA GLN A 403 -24.85 -21.61 -31.70
C GLN A 403 -24.94 -23.07 -31.28
N ASP A 404 -26.04 -23.42 -30.64
CA ASP A 404 -26.31 -24.76 -30.20
C ASP A 404 -26.80 -25.54 -31.41
N VAL A 405 -25.84 -26.07 -32.18
CA VAL A 405 -26.10 -26.96 -33.32
C VAL A 405 -26.99 -28.14 -32.90
N PHE A 406 -27.00 -28.47 -31.60
CA PHE A 406 -27.88 -29.44 -30.96
C PHE A 406 -29.35 -29.00 -30.82
N LYS A 407 -29.65 -27.72 -30.61
CA LYS A 407 -31.05 -27.20 -30.60
C LYS A 407 -31.69 -27.37 -31.98
N MET A 408 -30.94 -27.18 -33.08
CA MET A 408 -31.40 -27.44 -34.47
C MET A 408 -31.79 -28.89 -34.79
N LEU A 409 -31.36 -29.86 -33.98
CA LEU A 409 -31.58 -31.29 -34.22
C LEU A 409 -32.75 -31.89 -33.44
N ILE A 410 -33.28 -31.19 -32.43
CA ILE A 410 -34.39 -31.67 -31.60
C ILE A 410 -35.72 -31.18 -32.20
N LYS A 411 -36.56 -32.12 -32.65
CA LYS A 411 -37.90 -31.82 -33.19
C LYS A 411 -38.78 -31.16 -32.11
N GLY A 412 -39.02 -29.86 -32.28
CA GLY A 412 -39.96 -29.06 -31.49
C GLY A 412 -39.65 -27.56 -31.55
N PHE A 413 -39.47 -26.99 -32.75
CA PHE A 413 -39.20 -25.57 -32.94
C PHE A 413 -40.49 -24.75 -32.84
N ASP A 414 -40.72 -24.06 -31.73
CA ASP A 414 -41.72 -22.99 -31.67
C ASP A 414 -41.06 -21.65 -32.00
N LEU A 415 -41.14 -21.27 -33.28
CA LEU A 415 -40.52 -20.06 -33.84
C LEU A 415 -41.00 -18.77 -33.14
N ASN A 416 -42.18 -18.82 -32.51
CA ASN A 416 -42.72 -17.67 -31.79
C ASN A 416 -42.03 -17.44 -30.45
N GLU A 417 -41.69 -18.51 -29.73
CA GLU A 417 -41.05 -18.42 -28.42
C GLU A 417 -39.61 -17.88 -28.56
N GLU A 418 -38.83 -18.41 -29.52
CA GLU A 418 -37.49 -17.89 -29.83
C GLU A 418 -37.52 -16.44 -30.34
N LEU A 419 -38.53 -16.05 -31.14
CA LEU A 419 -38.69 -14.66 -31.57
C LEU A 419 -38.97 -13.73 -30.39
N THR A 420 -39.78 -14.17 -29.42
CA THR A 420 -40.02 -13.40 -28.20
C THR A 420 -38.78 -13.28 -27.32
N GLU A 421 -37.98 -14.34 -27.22
CA GLU A 421 -36.73 -14.33 -26.47
C GLU A 421 -35.67 -13.44 -27.15
N ALA A 422 -35.52 -13.53 -28.47
CA ALA A 422 -34.63 -12.67 -29.23
C ALA A 422 -35.02 -11.17 -29.13
N LYS A 423 -36.32 -10.86 -29.17
CA LYS A 423 -36.83 -9.50 -28.92
C LYS A 423 -36.50 -9.03 -27.50
N ARG A 424 -36.63 -9.91 -26.50
CA ARG A 424 -36.27 -9.61 -25.10
C ARG A 424 -34.78 -9.34 -24.95
N LYS A 425 -33.91 -10.18 -25.53
CA LYS A 425 -32.45 -9.99 -25.55
C LYS A 425 -32.06 -8.68 -26.24
N SER A 426 -32.69 -8.36 -27.37
CA SER A 426 -32.49 -7.09 -28.08
C SER A 426 -32.90 -5.88 -27.24
N LEU A 427 -34.03 -5.94 -26.54
CA LEU A 427 -34.48 -4.89 -25.63
C LEU A 427 -33.49 -4.69 -24.47
N VAL A 428 -33.02 -5.77 -23.86
CA VAL A 428 -32.03 -5.72 -22.77
C VAL A 428 -30.70 -5.11 -23.25
N ALA A 429 -30.20 -5.52 -24.42
CA ALA A 429 -29.01 -4.94 -25.01
C ALA A 429 -29.18 -3.42 -25.29
N LYS A 430 -30.37 -2.99 -25.74
CA LYS A 430 -30.70 -1.58 -25.91
C LYS A 430 -30.66 -0.81 -24.58
N MET A 431 -31.23 -1.36 -23.51
CA MET A 431 -31.21 -0.74 -22.18
C MET A 431 -29.79 -0.61 -21.63
N ILE A 432 -28.97 -1.66 -21.74
CA ILE A 432 -27.55 -1.63 -21.31
C ILE A 432 -26.79 -0.53 -22.07
N ARG A 433 -27.03 -0.41 -23.38
CA ARG A 433 -26.42 0.65 -24.20
C ARG A 433 -26.85 2.05 -23.74
N GLU A 434 -28.13 2.26 -23.44
CA GLU A 434 -28.66 3.55 -22.97
C GLU A 434 -28.04 3.96 -21.64
N VAL A 435 -27.95 3.04 -20.66
CA VAL A 435 -27.29 3.30 -19.38
C VAL A 435 -25.82 3.64 -19.57
N LYS A 436 -25.08 2.87 -20.40
CA LYS A 436 -23.67 3.17 -20.71
C LYS A 436 -23.48 4.53 -21.39
N GLN A 437 -24.44 4.99 -22.17
CA GLN A 437 -24.39 6.30 -22.80
C GLN A 437 -24.60 7.43 -21.78
N VAL A 438 -25.47 7.23 -20.79
CA VAL A 438 -25.63 8.17 -19.67
C VAL A 438 -24.34 8.26 -18.85
N ASP A 439 -23.76 7.13 -18.44
CA ASP A 439 -22.48 7.08 -17.73
C ASP A 439 -21.35 7.78 -18.52
N PHE A 440 -21.30 7.58 -19.84
CA PHE A 440 -20.32 8.24 -20.70
C PHE A 440 -20.49 9.76 -20.70
N ASN A 441 -21.73 10.25 -20.70
CA ASN A 441 -22.01 11.69 -20.66
C ASN A 441 -21.67 12.28 -19.28
N GLU A 442 -21.96 11.57 -18.19
CA GLU A 442 -21.61 12.00 -16.83
C GLU A 442 -20.09 12.08 -16.63
N THR A 443 -19.36 11.07 -17.13
CA THR A 443 -17.89 11.06 -17.06
C THR A 443 -17.26 12.19 -17.88
N LEU A 444 -17.79 12.50 -19.07
CA LEU A 444 -17.39 13.68 -19.84
C LEU A 444 -17.68 14.99 -19.11
N ALA A 445 -18.84 15.10 -18.46
CA ALA A 445 -19.17 16.30 -17.68
C ALA A 445 -18.22 16.48 -16.49
N GLN A 446 -17.84 15.38 -15.84
CA GLN A 446 -16.87 15.40 -14.75
C GLN A 446 -15.46 15.79 -15.23
N GLU A 447 -15.01 15.26 -16.37
CA GLU A 447 -13.74 15.63 -16.98
C GLU A 447 -13.69 17.13 -17.29
N ARG A 448 -14.76 17.69 -17.86
CA ARG A 448 -14.88 19.14 -18.10
C ARG A 448 -14.75 19.96 -16.82
N ARG A 449 -15.41 19.55 -15.73
CA ARG A 449 -15.29 20.22 -14.43
C ARG A 449 -13.84 20.22 -13.93
N PHE A 450 -13.13 19.09 -14.05
CA PHE A 450 -11.72 19.04 -13.64
C PHE A 450 -10.82 19.90 -14.53
N LEU A 451 -11.11 20.03 -15.82
CA LEU A 451 -10.40 20.96 -16.70
C LEU A 451 -10.64 22.42 -16.29
N ASP A 452 -11.87 22.78 -15.94
CA ASP A 452 -12.21 24.11 -15.44
C ASP A 452 -11.47 24.40 -14.12
N ASP A 453 -11.46 23.44 -13.18
CA ASP A 453 -10.71 23.55 -11.92
C ASP A 453 -9.20 23.75 -12.18
N ILE A 454 -8.61 23.00 -13.12
CA ILE A 454 -7.20 23.16 -13.49
C ILE A 454 -6.93 24.59 -13.98
N VAL A 455 -7.82 25.15 -14.81
CA VAL A 455 -7.70 26.52 -15.31
C VAL A 455 -7.83 27.55 -14.19
N GLU A 456 -8.68 27.32 -13.19
CA GLU A 456 -8.77 28.19 -12.03
C GLU A 456 -7.50 28.13 -11.17
N TYR A 457 -7.01 26.92 -10.87
CA TYR A 457 -5.79 26.76 -10.08
C TYR A 457 -4.55 27.30 -10.78
N THR A 458 -4.41 27.17 -12.10
CA THR A 458 -3.28 27.77 -12.83
C THR A 458 -3.30 29.29 -12.75
N LYS A 459 -4.48 29.91 -12.87
CA LYS A 459 -4.62 31.37 -12.68
C LYS A 459 -4.25 31.81 -11.26
N LEU A 460 -4.63 31.05 -10.24
CA LEU A 460 -4.24 31.34 -8.86
C LEU A 460 -2.73 31.22 -8.67
N LEU A 461 -2.12 30.20 -9.25
CA LEU A 461 -0.67 29.97 -9.20
C LEU A 461 0.10 31.11 -9.90
N GLU A 462 -0.35 31.56 -11.06
CA GLU A 462 0.22 32.70 -11.78
C GLU A 462 0.18 33.98 -10.93
N LYS A 463 -0.95 34.28 -10.28
CA LYS A 463 -1.05 35.42 -9.35
C LYS A 463 -0.10 35.31 -8.16
N GLU A 464 0.10 34.11 -7.62
CA GLU A 464 1.10 33.93 -6.55
C GLU A 464 2.54 34.18 -7.04
N TYR A 465 2.87 33.78 -8.26
CA TYR A 465 4.17 34.05 -8.86
C TYR A 465 4.38 35.54 -9.11
N GLU A 466 3.38 36.24 -9.65
CA GLU A 466 3.41 37.70 -9.83
C GLU A 466 3.64 38.42 -8.49
N LEU A 467 2.89 38.05 -7.45
CA LEU A 467 3.05 38.64 -6.11
C LEU A 467 4.45 38.40 -5.53
N LYS A 468 5.01 37.19 -5.72
CA LYS A 468 6.38 36.88 -5.28
C LYS A 468 7.42 37.70 -6.05
N GLU A 469 7.21 37.93 -7.34
CA GLU A 469 8.09 38.77 -8.15
C GLU A 469 8.03 40.24 -7.72
N GLU A 470 6.84 40.75 -7.39
CA GLU A 470 6.67 42.10 -6.84
C GLU A 470 7.36 42.26 -5.48
N LEU A 471 7.15 41.32 -4.56
CA LEU A 471 7.82 41.31 -3.25
C LEU A 471 9.35 41.26 -3.41
N ALA A 472 9.87 40.45 -4.32
CA ALA A 472 11.31 40.40 -4.60
C ALA A 472 11.85 41.73 -5.16
N LYS A 473 11.08 42.42 -6.02
CA LYS A 473 11.42 43.77 -6.50
C LYS A 473 11.40 44.80 -5.37
N GLU A 474 10.43 44.73 -4.46
CA GLU A 474 10.37 45.60 -3.28
C GLU A 474 11.55 45.35 -2.33
N ASP A 475 11.88 44.09 -2.05
CA ASP A 475 13.02 43.73 -1.21
C ASP A 475 14.35 44.20 -1.83
N TYR A 476 14.50 44.08 -3.16
CA TYR A 476 15.66 44.63 -3.87
C TYR A 476 15.74 46.15 -3.76
N ARG A 477 14.61 46.86 -3.88
CA ARG A 477 14.56 48.33 -3.67
C ARG A 477 14.95 48.71 -2.26
N ARG A 478 14.41 48.01 -1.24
CA ARG A 478 14.77 48.23 0.17
C ARG A 478 16.25 47.98 0.44
N LEU A 479 16.81 46.90 -0.12
CA LEU A 479 18.25 46.61 -0.04
C LEU A 479 19.10 47.70 -0.69
N SER A 480 18.68 48.23 -1.84
CA SER A 480 19.36 49.34 -2.51
C SER A 480 19.30 50.64 -1.69
N GLU A 481 18.17 50.95 -1.08
CA GLU A 481 18.01 52.10 -0.18
C GLU A 481 18.88 51.95 1.09
N LEU A 482 18.89 50.76 1.70
CA LEU A 482 19.78 50.44 2.82
C LEU A 482 21.26 50.57 2.44
N ALA A 483 21.66 50.16 1.23
CA ALA A 483 23.02 50.33 0.74
C ALA A 483 23.38 51.82 0.60
N LYS A 484 22.50 52.63 0.00
CA LYS A 484 22.71 54.09 -0.14
C LYS A 484 22.80 54.78 1.21
N THR A 485 21.91 54.46 2.16
CA THR A 485 21.97 55.03 3.52
C THR A 485 23.26 54.63 4.25
N ARG A 486 23.74 53.40 4.05
CA ARG A 486 25.01 52.93 4.60
C ARG A 486 26.21 53.65 4.00
N GLU A 487 26.21 53.93 2.69
CA GLU A 487 27.25 54.72 2.04
C GLU A 487 27.27 56.16 2.55
N LEU A 488 26.09 56.80 2.68
CA LEU A 488 25.98 58.14 3.26
C LEU A 488 26.48 58.17 4.71
N ALA A 489 26.13 57.19 5.53
CA ALA A 489 26.61 57.10 6.91
C ALA A 489 28.14 56.89 7.00
N LEU A 490 28.74 56.16 6.05
CA LEU A 490 30.19 56.01 5.94
C LEU A 490 30.86 57.33 5.57
N ALA A 491 30.31 58.05 4.58
CA ALA A 491 30.80 59.36 4.18
C ALA A 491 30.68 60.40 5.32
N GLU A 492 29.56 60.40 6.05
CA GLU A 492 29.39 61.23 7.25
C GLU A 492 30.42 60.89 8.33
N LYS A 493 30.69 59.61 8.56
CA LYS A 493 31.73 59.16 9.50
C LYS A 493 33.12 59.63 9.08
N GLU A 494 33.44 59.62 7.79
CA GLU A 494 34.71 60.16 7.27
C GLU A 494 34.81 61.67 7.48
N VAL A 495 33.75 62.43 7.19
CA VAL A 495 33.70 63.88 7.44
C VAL A 495 33.84 64.19 8.93
N ILE A 496 33.19 63.43 9.80
CA ILE A 496 33.33 63.57 11.26
C ILE A 496 34.76 63.28 11.68
N ASN A 497 35.40 62.24 11.15
CA ASN A 497 36.79 61.92 11.44
C ASN A 497 37.76 63.03 10.99
N LEU A 498 37.53 63.62 9.82
CA LEU A 498 38.31 64.76 9.32
C LEU A 498 38.15 65.98 10.24
N LYS A 499 36.91 66.31 10.63
CA LYS A 499 36.63 67.39 11.59
C LYS A 499 37.26 67.12 12.96
N LEU A 500 37.28 65.87 13.41
CA LEU A 500 37.95 65.46 14.65
C LEU A 500 39.48 65.61 14.56
N ALA A 501 40.07 65.26 13.41
CA ALA A 501 41.49 65.44 13.16
C ALA A 501 41.88 66.93 13.10
N GLU A 502 41.06 67.75 12.45
CA GLU A 502 41.24 69.21 12.41
C GLU A 502 41.08 69.83 13.80
N SER A 503 40.07 69.41 14.56
CA SER A 503 39.88 69.85 15.95
C SER A 503 41.06 69.45 16.85
N LYS A 504 41.65 68.27 16.65
CA LYS A 504 42.88 67.86 17.36
C LYS A 504 44.07 68.76 16.98
N ARG A 505 44.28 69.04 15.70
CA ARG A 505 45.34 69.96 15.25
C ARG A 505 45.20 71.36 15.86
N LEU A 506 43.99 71.93 15.80
CA LEU A 506 43.68 73.21 16.42
C LEU A 506 43.93 73.20 17.93
N LYS A 507 43.61 72.09 18.61
CA LYS A 507 43.88 71.94 20.04
C LYS A 507 45.39 71.90 20.33
N ASP A 508 46.16 71.18 19.52
CA ASP A 508 47.61 71.11 19.64
C ASP A 508 48.26 72.49 19.37
N GLU A 509 47.76 73.26 18.39
CA GLU A 509 48.18 74.64 18.12
C GLU A 509 47.85 75.58 19.29
N VAL A 510 46.66 75.47 19.87
CA VAL A 510 46.27 76.25 21.06
C VAL A 510 47.14 75.88 22.26
N ASP A 511 47.47 74.60 22.46
CA ASP A 511 48.35 74.16 23.54
C ASP A 511 49.80 74.64 23.33
N GLN A 512 50.30 74.68 22.10
CA GLN A 512 51.58 75.32 21.77
C GLN A 512 51.55 76.81 22.08
N HIS A 513 50.54 77.54 21.58
CA HIS A 513 50.37 78.95 21.87
C HIS A 513 50.27 79.23 23.37
N ARG A 514 49.59 78.36 24.13
CA ARG A 514 49.49 78.48 25.59
C ARG A 514 50.83 78.27 26.27
N ARG A 515 51.66 77.33 25.79
CA ARG A 515 53.04 77.12 26.29
C ARG A 515 53.91 78.33 25.99
N ASP A 516 53.86 78.86 24.77
CA ASP A 516 54.63 80.04 24.37
C ASP A 516 54.19 81.28 25.17
N THR A 517 52.88 81.47 25.36
CA THR A 517 52.34 82.56 26.19
C THR A 517 52.76 82.40 27.65
N LEU A 518 52.83 81.18 28.20
CA LEU A 518 53.33 80.93 29.56
C LEU A 518 54.83 81.24 29.68
N VAL A 519 55.62 80.97 28.65
CA VAL A 519 57.04 81.34 28.61
C VAL A 519 57.18 82.87 28.59
N GLN A 520 56.44 83.55 27.72
CA GLN A 520 56.40 85.02 27.65
C GLN A 520 55.92 85.64 28.98
N LEU A 521 54.90 85.07 29.62
CA LEU A 521 54.44 85.53 30.93
C LEU A 521 55.49 85.34 32.01
N ARG A 522 56.25 84.24 32.02
CA ARG A 522 57.38 84.08 32.97
C ARG A 522 58.50 85.09 32.71
N GLU A 523 58.79 85.38 31.45
CA GLU A 523 59.77 86.41 31.08
C GLU A 523 59.30 87.80 31.55
N ILE A 524 58.03 88.15 31.29
CA ILE A 524 57.42 89.39 31.76
C ILE A 524 57.38 89.43 33.28
N GLU A 525 57.00 88.37 33.99
CA GLU A 525 57.02 88.30 35.46
C GLU A 525 58.42 88.52 36.01
N LYS A 526 59.45 87.95 35.35
CA LYS A 526 60.85 88.15 35.73
C LYS A 526 61.27 89.61 35.54
N GLU A 527 60.94 90.21 34.40
CA GLU A 527 61.19 91.63 34.14
C GLU A 527 60.43 92.54 35.11
N LEU A 528 59.18 92.21 35.44
CA LEU A 528 58.31 93.01 36.29
C LEU A 528 58.74 92.89 37.75
N LYS A 529 59.25 91.73 38.18
CA LYS A 529 59.87 91.53 39.49
C LYS A 529 61.19 92.30 39.61
N GLU A 530 62.01 92.30 38.56
CA GLU A 530 63.21 93.15 38.51
C GLU A 530 62.88 94.64 38.54
N LYS A 531 61.84 95.09 37.82
CA LYS A 531 61.35 96.48 37.85
C LYS A 531 60.74 96.82 39.21
N LEU A 532 60.00 95.90 39.83
CA LEU A 532 59.42 96.08 41.15
C LEU A 532 60.53 96.23 42.19
N ASP A 533 61.55 95.37 42.18
CA ASP A 533 62.69 95.45 43.10
C ASP A 533 63.47 96.78 42.94
N ARG A 534 63.65 97.25 41.69
CA ARG A 534 64.23 98.58 41.40
C ARG A 534 63.35 99.72 41.94
N ASN A 535 62.04 99.68 41.66
CA ASN A 535 61.08 100.70 42.11
C ASN A 535 60.90 100.69 43.62
N LEU A 536 60.94 99.54 44.30
CA LEU A 536 60.87 99.43 45.75
C LEU A 536 62.13 100.01 46.40
N ALA A 537 63.29 99.86 45.75
CA ALA A 537 64.53 100.51 46.17
C ALA A 537 64.48 102.04 45.99
N GLU A 538 63.86 102.55 44.91
CA GLU A 538 63.64 103.98 44.70
C GLU A 538 62.56 104.55 45.64
N TYR A 539 61.43 103.87 45.81
CA TYR A 539 60.34 104.30 46.68
C TYR A 539 60.77 104.33 48.15
N LYS A 540 61.59 103.37 48.61
CA LYS A 540 62.21 103.42 49.95
C LYS A 540 63.16 104.61 50.13
N LYS A 541 63.72 105.17 49.06
CA LYS A 541 64.50 106.41 49.11
C LYS A 541 63.60 107.65 49.12
N LEU A 542 62.61 107.71 48.23
CA LEU A 542 61.65 108.81 48.13
C LEU A 542 60.77 108.96 49.38
N LEU A 543 60.32 107.87 50.00
CA LEU A 543 59.56 107.93 51.24
C LEU A 543 60.37 108.58 52.38
N LYS A 544 61.69 108.34 52.42
CA LYS A 544 62.61 109.03 53.36
C LYS A 544 62.75 110.53 53.05
N GLU A 545 62.46 110.96 51.82
CA GLU A 545 62.50 112.36 51.39
C GLU A 545 61.14 113.05 51.61
N GLU A 546 60.03 112.37 51.34
CA GLU A 546 58.67 112.89 51.56
C GLU A 546 58.31 112.95 53.04
N GLU A 547 58.76 112.01 53.89
CA GLU A 547 58.65 112.14 55.35
C GLU A 547 59.34 113.41 55.85
N LYS A 548 60.39 113.88 55.15
CA LYS A 548 61.04 115.16 55.47
C LYS A 548 60.28 116.38 54.93
N ALA A 549 59.59 116.25 53.79
CA ALA A 549 58.80 117.32 53.18
C ALA A 549 57.42 117.51 53.87
N ALA A 550 56.69 116.43 54.12
CA ALA A 550 55.35 116.41 54.72
C ALA A 550 55.36 116.97 56.14
N VAL A 551 56.45 116.74 56.87
CA VAL A 551 56.59 117.23 58.23
C VAL A 551 56.42 118.73 58.33
N LYS A 552 56.73 119.55 57.32
CA LYS A 552 56.66 121.00 57.56
C LYS A 552 56.44 121.91 56.37
N ALA A 553 55.71 121.39 55.39
CA ALA A 553 54.57 122.07 54.74
C ALA A 553 53.58 122.73 55.74
N TYR A 554 53.71 122.48 57.04
CA TYR A 554 53.10 123.27 58.12
C TYR A 554 53.45 124.78 58.09
N MET A 555 54.34 125.22 57.20
CA MET A 555 54.61 126.63 56.95
C MET A 555 53.41 127.47 56.48
N GLN A 556 52.41 126.96 55.75
CA GLN A 556 51.89 127.80 54.65
C GLN A 556 50.38 128.09 54.59
N LYS A 557 49.64 128.01 55.69
CA LYS A 557 48.22 128.40 55.70
C LYS A 557 48.03 129.86 56.13
N TYR A 558 47.85 130.72 55.12
CA TYR A 558 47.05 131.98 55.11
C TYR A 558 47.74 133.34 54.93
N ARG A 559 47.71 133.79 53.67
CA ARG A 559 47.28 135.12 53.15
C ARG A 559 46.84 134.88 51.68
N PRO A 560 46.06 135.75 50.98
CA PRO A 560 45.92 137.22 51.11
C PRO A 560 44.53 137.81 50.70
N LYS A 561 44.39 139.16 50.71
CA LYS A 561 43.69 139.95 49.66
C LYS A 561 43.74 141.47 49.92
N ARG A 562 43.90 142.27 48.84
CA ARG A 562 42.98 143.35 48.40
C ARG A 562 43.37 143.93 47.01
N ARG A 563 42.45 144.62 46.32
CA ARG A 563 42.63 145.37 45.04
C ARG A 563 42.40 146.88 45.27
N VAL A 564 43.11 147.71 44.50
CA VAL A 564 43.21 149.20 44.36
C VAL A 564 44.23 149.92 45.28
N THR A 565 45.07 150.73 44.61
CA THR A 565 46.36 151.42 44.95
C THR A 565 47.52 150.56 45.38
#